data_AF-A0A9P7Q091-F1
#
_entry.id   AF-A0A9P7Q091-F1
#
_cell.length_a   1.000
_cell.length_b   1.000
_cell.length_c   1.000
_cell.angle_alpha   90.00
_cell.angle_beta   90.00
_cell.angle_gamma   90.00
#
_symmetry.space_group_name_H-M   'P 1'
#
loop_
_entity.id
_entity.type
_entity.pdbx_description
1 polymer ?
#
loop_
_entity_poly.entity_id
_entity_poly.type
_entity_poly.pdbx_seq_one_letter_code
_entity_poly.pdbx_strand_id
1 'polypeptide(L)'
;MDIIARISSKIFLGDQLCRNEEWLRITKNYTTCFSTAATKLRMFPRHLRIIAHWFLPECRKLRRERDNARRIIMPLIERRRELRKSEIAAGKPPTYHNDAMDWAEQEASAAGTTFDPVIFQLTLSLLAIHTTFDLLQQTMIELGQRPEFLPALRDEIQQSLLKDGWKKTSIFNMKLLDSAVKEAQRLKPSSILTMRRYVLQDLQLSNGLIVKRGTRLNVDNQRLVDPSIYDLPDIYDPYRFYSMRSKPGQDHIAQLVSTSPDHLGFGHGEHSCPGRFFAANEIKVALCHILVKYDWKLAPFTNTDPETKGMISKASPATEILIRRRRSMDVDLDSV
;
A
#
# COMPACT_ATOMS: atom_id res chain seq x y z
N MET A 1 -11.06 4.92 0.15
CA MET A 1 -9.80 5.39 0.79
C MET A 1 -9.86 5.39 2.31
N ASP A 2 -10.98 5.78 2.94
CA ASP A 2 -11.09 5.89 4.41
C ASP A 2 -10.75 4.60 5.18
N ILE A 3 -11.14 3.45 4.65
CA ILE A 3 -10.85 2.14 5.25
C ILE A 3 -9.32 1.95 5.40
N ILE A 4 -8.57 2.12 4.31
CA ILE A 4 -7.10 1.99 4.31
C ILE A 4 -6.46 3.05 5.20
N ALA A 5 -6.89 4.31 5.11
CA ALA A 5 -6.35 5.36 5.97
C ALA A 5 -6.48 5.04 7.47
N ARG A 6 -7.61 4.42 7.87
CA ARG A 6 -7.86 3.99 9.26
C ARG A 6 -7.02 2.76 9.65
N ILE A 7 -6.97 1.73 8.79
CA ILE A 7 -6.20 0.51 9.06
C ILE A 7 -4.70 0.85 9.17
N SER A 8 -4.17 1.59 8.20
CA SER A 8 -2.79 2.08 8.22
C SER A 8 -2.50 2.92 9.47
N SER A 9 -3.37 3.88 9.80
CA SER A 9 -3.17 4.71 11.00
C SER A 9 -3.20 3.92 12.31
N LYS A 10 -3.96 2.82 12.40
CA LYS A 10 -3.95 1.95 13.58
C LYS A 10 -2.58 1.31 13.79
N ILE A 11 -1.94 0.84 12.72
CA ILE A 11 -0.60 0.22 12.81
C ILE A 11 0.49 1.27 13.00
N PHE A 12 0.30 2.48 12.46
CA PHE A 12 1.33 3.51 12.55
C PHE A 12 1.29 4.31 13.86
N LEU A 13 0.11 4.60 14.41
CA LEU A 13 -0.09 5.49 15.57
C LEU A 13 -0.88 4.85 16.73
N GLY A 14 -1.35 3.62 16.58
CA GLY A 14 -2.18 2.94 17.56
C GLY A 14 -3.64 3.40 17.56
N ASP A 15 -4.38 2.97 18.59
CA ASP A 15 -5.84 3.07 18.64
C ASP A 15 -6.41 4.48 18.85
N GLN A 16 -5.63 5.37 19.43
CA GLN A 16 -6.12 6.70 19.81
C GLN A 16 -6.32 7.61 18.60
N LEU A 17 -5.43 7.52 17.60
CA LEU A 17 -5.44 8.43 16.45
C LEU A 17 -5.97 7.79 15.17
N CYS A 18 -6.15 6.47 15.12
CA CYS A 18 -6.65 5.78 13.92
C CYS A 18 -8.10 6.12 13.55
N ARG A 19 -8.85 6.73 14.47
CA ARG A 19 -10.22 7.23 14.27
C ARG A 19 -10.32 8.76 14.35
N ASN A 20 -9.19 9.46 14.53
CA ASN A 20 -9.19 10.92 14.57
C ASN A 20 -9.47 11.47 13.15
N GLU A 21 -10.63 12.09 12.96
CA GLU A 21 -11.08 12.54 11.64
C GLU A 21 -10.15 13.57 11.01
N GLU A 22 -9.56 14.44 11.83
CA GLU A 22 -8.63 15.45 11.35
C GLU A 22 -7.33 14.81 10.85
N TRP A 23 -6.80 13.82 11.58
CA TRP A 23 -5.64 13.04 11.15
C TRP A 23 -5.94 12.28 9.85
N LEU A 24 -7.07 11.59 9.78
CA LEU A 24 -7.48 10.85 8.57
C LEU A 24 -7.66 11.80 7.37
N ARG A 25 -8.16 13.02 7.60
CA ARG A 25 -8.22 14.06 6.56
C ARG A 25 -6.83 14.46 6.10
N ILE A 26 -5.88 14.66 7.03
CA ILE A 26 -4.50 15.00 6.70
C ILE A 26 -3.88 13.89 5.85
N THR A 27 -3.94 12.63 6.28
CA THR A 27 -3.24 11.53 5.59
C THR A 27 -3.74 11.28 4.17
N LYS A 28 -5.05 11.44 3.92
CA LYS A 28 -5.63 11.37 2.57
C LYS A 28 -5.25 12.56 1.69
N ASN A 29 -5.21 13.77 2.23
CA ASN A 29 -5.04 14.99 1.43
C ASN A 29 -3.58 15.39 1.25
N TYR A 30 -2.72 15.03 2.20
CA TYR A 30 -1.31 15.41 2.22
C TYR A 30 -0.60 14.91 0.96
N THR A 31 -0.84 13.67 0.55
CA THR A 31 -0.24 13.06 -0.66
C THR A 31 -0.62 13.77 -1.95
N THR A 32 -1.90 14.11 -2.11
CA THR A 32 -2.37 14.86 -3.27
C THR A 32 -1.71 16.23 -3.31
N CYS A 33 -1.72 16.94 -2.18
CA CYS A 33 -1.07 18.25 -2.07
C CYS A 33 0.45 18.16 -2.32
N PHE A 34 1.10 17.11 -1.83
CA PHE A 34 2.53 16.84 -2.02
C PHE A 34 2.86 16.64 -3.49
N SER A 35 2.07 15.81 -4.18
CA SER A 35 2.26 15.52 -5.60
C SER A 35 2.07 16.76 -6.47
N THR A 36 1.05 17.56 -6.18
CA THR A 36 0.80 18.84 -6.88
C THR A 36 1.92 19.84 -6.61
N ALA A 37 2.34 20.01 -5.35
CA ALA A 37 3.44 20.91 -4.99
C ALA A 37 4.75 20.50 -5.67
N ALA A 38 5.09 19.21 -5.66
CA ALA A 38 6.29 18.69 -6.30
C ALA A 38 6.28 18.91 -7.82
N THR A 39 5.13 18.70 -8.47
CA THR A 39 4.96 18.95 -9.91
C THR A 39 5.14 20.44 -10.22
N LYS A 40 4.48 21.32 -9.47
CA LYS A 40 4.60 22.77 -9.66
C LYS A 40 6.02 23.27 -9.42
N LEU A 41 6.70 22.80 -8.37
CA LEU A 41 8.10 23.16 -8.11
C LEU A 41 9.05 22.68 -9.21
N ARG A 42 8.78 21.55 -9.87
CA ARG A 42 9.61 21.07 -10.97
C ARG A 42 9.53 21.95 -12.21
N MET A 43 8.46 22.74 -12.38
CA MET A 43 8.35 23.73 -13.46
C MET A 43 9.30 24.92 -13.28
N PHE A 44 9.76 25.17 -12.05
CA PHE A 44 10.77 26.20 -11.80
C PHE A 44 12.20 25.65 -12.01
N PRO A 45 13.13 26.48 -12.54
CA PRO A 45 14.56 26.20 -12.53
C PRO A 45 15.05 25.85 -11.12
N ARG A 46 16.03 24.94 -11.01
CA ARG A 46 16.48 24.36 -9.73
C ARG A 46 16.80 25.41 -8.66
N HIS A 47 17.46 26.50 -9.03
CA HIS A 47 17.87 27.58 -8.10
C HIS A 47 16.67 28.43 -7.64
N LEU A 48 15.66 28.65 -8.49
CA LEU A 48 14.46 29.42 -8.14
C LEU A 48 13.50 28.67 -7.20
N ARG A 49 13.64 27.34 -7.08
CA ARG A 49 12.77 26.52 -6.21
C ARG A 49 12.84 26.95 -4.74
N ILE A 50 14.00 27.41 -4.28
CA ILE A 50 14.25 27.89 -2.90
C ILE A 50 13.36 29.10 -2.59
N ILE A 51 13.08 29.95 -3.59
CA ILE A 51 12.22 31.12 -3.42
C ILE A 51 10.77 30.73 -3.69
N ALA A 52 10.51 30.01 -4.79
CA ALA A 52 9.17 29.67 -5.23
C ALA A 52 8.35 28.90 -4.18
N HIS A 53 8.97 28.00 -3.41
CA HIS A 53 8.25 27.21 -2.40
C HIS A 53 7.63 28.06 -1.27
N TRP A 54 8.09 29.29 -1.06
CA TRP A 54 7.51 30.21 -0.08
C TRP A 54 6.22 30.83 -0.57
N PHE A 55 6.04 30.96 -1.89
CA PHE A 55 4.89 31.61 -2.51
C PHE A 55 3.84 30.65 -3.04
N LEU A 56 4.25 29.43 -3.42
CA LEU A 56 3.33 28.42 -3.93
C LEU A 56 2.27 28.03 -2.88
N PRO A 57 0.96 28.16 -3.19
CA PRO A 57 -0.12 27.82 -2.26
C PRO A 57 -0.05 26.38 -1.74
N GLU A 58 0.33 25.43 -2.59
CA GLU A 58 0.42 24.01 -2.22
C GLU A 58 1.56 23.76 -1.22
N CYS A 59 2.70 24.45 -1.38
CA CYS A 59 3.80 24.37 -0.43
C CYS A 59 3.42 24.99 0.93
N ARG A 60 2.67 26.10 0.92
CA ARG A 60 2.12 26.70 2.15
C ARG A 60 1.12 25.76 2.82
N LYS A 61 0.24 25.13 2.04
CA LYS A 61 -0.72 24.14 2.52
C LYS A 61 -0.02 22.94 3.15
N LEU A 62 1.03 22.39 2.54
CA LEU A 62 1.82 21.30 3.13
C LEU A 62 2.43 21.67 4.48
N ARG A 63 2.96 22.89 4.63
CA ARG A 63 3.46 23.37 5.94
C ARG A 63 2.34 23.43 6.98
N ARG A 64 1.17 23.97 6.62
CA ARG A 64 0.00 23.97 7.50
C ARG A 64 -0.46 22.57 7.89
N GLU A 65 -0.54 21.64 6.94
CA GLU A 65 -0.92 20.25 7.23
C GLU A 65 0.12 19.55 8.11
N ARG A 66 1.41 19.85 7.96
CA ARG A 66 2.47 19.39 8.87
C ARG A 66 2.29 19.95 10.27
N ASP A 67 1.98 21.23 10.40
CA ASP A 67 1.80 21.88 11.70
C ASP A 67 0.53 21.35 12.40
N ASN A 68 -0.55 21.10 11.65
CA ASN A 68 -1.75 20.42 12.15
C ASN A 68 -1.44 18.98 12.58
N ALA A 69 -0.68 18.22 11.78
CA ALA A 69 -0.24 16.88 12.16
C ALA A 69 0.59 16.90 13.43
N ARG A 70 1.47 17.90 13.60
CA ARG A 70 2.26 18.09 14.83
C ARG A 70 1.36 18.31 16.05
N ARG A 71 0.34 19.15 15.93
CA ARG A 71 -0.64 19.40 17.00
C ARG A 71 -1.39 18.14 17.43
N ILE A 72 -1.62 17.20 16.51
CA ILE A 72 -2.34 15.94 16.80
C ILE A 72 -1.40 14.87 17.36
N ILE A 73 -0.22 14.69 16.75
CA ILE A 73 0.69 13.58 17.05
C ILE A 73 1.51 13.85 18.31
N MET A 74 2.07 15.06 18.47
CA MET A 74 3.03 15.32 19.54
C MET A 74 2.49 15.09 20.95
N PRO A 75 1.24 15.49 21.29
CA PRO A 75 0.70 15.22 22.63
C PRO A 75 0.65 13.72 22.97
N LEU A 76 0.38 12.86 21.99
CA LEU A 76 0.41 11.41 22.19
C LEU A 76 1.84 10.93 22.47
N ILE A 77 2.81 11.41 21.70
CA ILE A 77 4.21 10.99 21.81
C ILE A 77 4.83 11.47 23.12
N GLU A 78 4.59 12.72 23.50
CA GLU A 78 5.06 13.31 24.75
C GLU A 78 4.50 12.53 25.95
N ARG A 79 3.18 12.27 25.96
CA ARG A 79 2.54 11.46 26.99
C ARG A 79 3.16 10.05 27.11
N ARG A 80 3.42 9.38 25.99
CA ARG A 80 4.07 8.05 25.99
C ARG A 80 5.49 8.11 26.55
N ARG A 81 6.27 9.13 26.19
CA ARG A 81 7.65 9.33 26.69
C ARG A 81 7.66 9.65 28.19
N GLU A 82 6.75 10.49 28.67
CA GLU A 82 6.59 10.82 30.09
C GLU A 82 6.21 9.59 30.92
N LEU A 83 5.24 8.79 30.43
CA LEU A 83 4.84 7.55 31.07
C LEU A 83 6.04 6.61 31.25
N ARG A 84 6.81 6.34 30.19
CA ARG A 84 8.00 5.49 30.27
C ARG A 84 9.03 6.03 31.26
N LYS A 85 9.28 7.34 31.24
CA LYS A 85 10.22 7.97 32.18
C LYS A 85 9.77 7.77 33.63
N SER A 86 8.47 7.90 33.90
CA SER A 86 7.90 7.69 35.23
C SER A 86 7.95 6.22 35.67
N GLU A 87 7.72 5.27 34.76
CA GLU A 87 7.81 3.83 35.03
C GLU A 87 9.24 3.42 35.38
N ILE A 88 10.21 3.87 34.59
CA ILE A 88 11.63 3.63 34.82
C ILE A 88 12.07 4.20 36.17
N ALA A 89 11.68 5.45 36.48
CA ALA A 89 11.99 6.07 37.77
C ALA A 89 11.35 5.33 38.96
N ALA A 90 10.21 4.67 38.75
CA ALA A 90 9.54 3.82 39.73
C ALA A 90 10.07 2.37 39.77
N GLY A 91 11.13 2.04 39.02
CA GLY A 91 11.67 0.67 38.93
C GLY A 91 10.75 -0.33 38.22
N LYS A 92 9.77 0.15 37.45
CA LYS A 92 8.84 -0.68 36.66
C LYS A 92 9.35 -0.84 35.22
N PRO A 93 9.06 -1.97 34.56
CA PRO A 93 9.37 -2.12 33.14
C PRO A 93 8.58 -1.07 32.31
N PRO A 94 9.22 -0.40 31.33
CA PRO A 94 8.56 0.62 30.53
C PRO A 94 7.50 0.01 29.60
N THR A 95 6.38 0.71 29.45
CA THR A 95 5.29 0.33 28.56
C THR A 95 5.63 0.65 27.10
N TYR A 96 5.54 -0.37 26.25
CA TYR A 96 5.66 -0.27 24.80
C TYR A 96 4.34 -0.65 24.12
N HIS A 97 4.04 0.05 23.04
CA HIS A 97 2.92 -0.19 22.15
C HIS A 97 3.43 -0.93 20.92
N ASN A 98 2.58 -1.80 20.37
CA ASN A 98 2.90 -2.54 19.16
C ASN A 98 2.51 -1.73 17.90
N ASP A 99 3.18 -0.60 17.70
CA ASP A 99 2.95 0.30 16.56
C ASP A 99 4.26 0.89 16.01
N ALA A 100 4.19 1.46 14.80
CA ALA A 100 5.36 1.96 14.10
C ALA A 100 6.07 3.11 14.82
N MET A 101 5.36 3.90 15.64
CA MET A 101 5.99 4.96 16.43
C MET A 101 6.91 4.38 17.49
N ASP A 102 6.43 3.40 18.26
CA ASP A 102 7.22 2.79 19.31
C ASP A 102 8.37 1.94 18.75
N TRP A 103 8.18 1.30 17.59
CA TRP A 103 9.28 0.64 16.87
C TRP A 103 10.34 1.65 16.41
N ALA A 104 9.94 2.80 15.86
CA ALA A 104 10.87 3.84 15.42
C ALA A 104 11.66 4.47 16.58
N GLU A 105 11.03 4.68 17.74
CA GLU A 105 11.73 5.15 18.96
C GLU A 105 12.78 4.14 19.44
N GLN A 106 12.48 2.85 19.40
CA GLN A 106 13.42 1.79 19.77
C GLN A 106 14.60 1.73 18.81
N GLU A 107 14.35 1.74 17.50
CA GLU A 107 15.41 1.74 16.48
C GLU A 107 16.28 3.00 16.57
N ALA A 108 15.66 4.17 16.75
CA ALA A 108 16.39 5.43 16.91
C ALA A 108 17.27 5.40 18.16
N SER A 109 16.75 4.91 19.29
CA SER A 109 17.51 4.74 20.53
C SER A 109 18.67 3.75 20.37
N ALA A 110 18.45 2.61 19.73
CA ALA A 110 19.48 1.60 19.49
C ALA A 110 20.60 2.12 18.58
N ALA A 111 20.26 2.96 17.60
CA ALA A 111 21.21 3.62 16.72
C ALA A 111 21.83 4.91 17.30
N GLY A 112 21.45 5.32 18.52
CA GLY A 112 21.95 6.55 19.14
C GLY A 112 21.53 7.83 18.40
N THR A 113 20.38 7.83 17.75
CA THR A 113 19.88 8.94 16.93
C THR A 113 18.46 9.37 17.33
N THR A 114 17.95 10.42 16.69
CA THR A 114 16.59 10.91 16.89
C THR A 114 15.90 11.08 15.54
N PHE A 115 14.57 11.14 15.57
CA PHE A 115 13.76 11.42 14.39
C PHE A 115 12.62 12.35 14.76
N ASP A 116 12.00 12.97 13.75
CA ASP A 116 10.78 13.76 13.93
C ASP A 116 9.55 12.85 13.74
N PRO A 117 8.77 12.55 14.80
CA PRO A 117 7.56 11.73 14.74
C PRO A 117 6.59 12.15 13.64
N VAL A 118 6.44 13.45 13.43
CA VAL A 118 5.45 14.01 12.51
C VAL A 118 5.87 13.76 11.07
N ILE A 119 7.15 14.02 10.76
CA ILE A 119 7.69 13.77 9.41
C ILE A 119 7.68 12.28 9.09
N PHE A 120 8.04 11.44 10.07
CA PHE A 120 7.98 9.99 9.92
C PHE A 120 6.55 9.52 9.57
N GLN A 121 5.56 9.96 10.33
CA GLN A 121 4.15 9.57 10.12
C GLN A 121 3.54 10.09 8.83
N LEU A 122 3.84 11.34 8.46
CA LEU A 122 3.43 11.89 7.16
C LEU A 122 4.08 11.12 6.01
N THR A 123 5.33 10.66 6.17
CA THR A 123 6.04 9.86 5.17
C THR A 123 5.43 8.47 5.04
N LEU A 124 5.15 7.77 6.15
CA LEU A 124 4.47 6.47 6.10
C LEU A 124 3.09 6.58 5.45
N SER A 125 2.31 7.60 5.82
CA SER A 125 0.99 7.87 5.25
C SER A 125 1.05 8.13 3.74
N LEU A 126 2.04 8.93 3.31
CA LEU A 126 2.30 9.22 1.90
C LEU A 126 2.57 7.95 1.07
N LEU A 127 3.31 7.00 1.66
CA LEU A 127 3.76 5.78 0.97
C LEU A 127 2.72 4.66 0.99
N ALA A 128 1.92 4.54 2.05
CA ALA A 128 1.04 3.40 2.27
C ALA A 128 -0.38 3.60 1.74
N ILE A 129 -1.00 4.76 1.95
CA ILE A 129 -2.47 4.86 1.85
C ILE A 129 -2.96 4.79 0.41
N HIS A 130 -2.38 5.58 -0.49
CA HIS A 130 -2.90 5.70 -1.86
C HIS A 130 -2.63 4.46 -2.71
N THR A 131 -1.44 3.87 -2.57
CA THR A 131 -1.02 2.68 -3.33
C THR A 131 -1.80 1.45 -2.89
N THR A 132 -1.99 1.25 -1.58
CA THR A 132 -2.82 0.15 -1.06
C THR A 132 -4.29 0.33 -1.45
N PHE A 133 -4.84 1.55 -1.34
CA PHE A 133 -6.20 1.83 -1.77
C PHE A 133 -6.42 1.55 -3.26
N ASP A 134 -5.48 1.97 -4.12
CA ASP A 134 -5.54 1.74 -5.56
C ASP A 134 -5.59 0.25 -5.91
N LEU A 135 -4.76 -0.57 -5.25
CA LEU A 135 -4.76 -2.02 -5.48
C LEU A 135 -6.01 -2.70 -4.93
N LEU A 136 -6.48 -2.31 -3.74
CA LEU A 136 -7.74 -2.79 -3.18
C LEU A 136 -8.91 -2.47 -4.12
N GLN A 137 -8.99 -1.22 -4.58
CA GLN A 137 -10.04 -0.77 -5.49
C GLN A 137 -10.00 -1.56 -6.81
N GLN A 138 -8.82 -1.71 -7.41
CA GLN A 138 -8.69 -2.50 -8.64
C GLN A 138 -9.17 -3.94 -8.43
N THR A 139 -8.76 -4.57 -7.32
CA THR A 139 -9.19 -5.94 -7.01
C THR A 139 -10.71 -6.03 -6.90
N MET A 140 -11.35 -5.05 -6.25
CA MET A 140 -12.81 -4.99 -6.16
C MET A 140 -13.50 -4.77 -7.51
N ILE A 141 -12.88 -4.01 -8.42
CA ILE A 141 -13.37 -3.79 -9.79
C ILE A 141 -13.33 -5.10 -10.57
N GLU A 142 -12.19 -5.79 -10.60
CA GLU A 142 -12.02 -7.03 -11.36
C GLU A 142 -12.98 -8.13 -10.89
N LEU A 143 -13.14 -8.27 -9.57
CA LEU A 143 -14.09 -9.22 -8.97
C LEU A 143 -15.55 -8.77 -9.15
N GLY A 144 -15.80 -7.46 -9.19
CA GLY A 144 -17.13 -6.91 -9.44
C GLY A 144 -17.59 -7.10 -10.90
N GLN A 145 -16.66 -7.17 -11.85
CA GLN A 145 -16.91 -7.54 -13.24
C GLN A 145 -17.13 -9.05 -13.41
N ARG A 146 -16.60 -9.87 -12.48
CA ARG A 146 -16.58 -11.33 -12.55
C ARG A 146 -17.08 -11.96 -11.24
N PRO A 147 -18.36 -11.74 -10.90
CA PRO A 147 -18.94 -12.16 -9.62
C PRO A 147 -18.91 -13.68 -9.41
N GLU A 148 -18.74 -14.48 -10.47
CA GLU A 148 -18.58 -15.94 -10.43
C GLU A 148 -17.42 -16.41 -9.55
N PHE A 149 -16.41 -15.57 -9.31
CA PHE A 149 -15.27 -15.91 -8.44
C PHE A 149 -15.50 -15.62 -6.95
N LEU A 150 -16.54 -14.83 -6.61
CA LEU A 150 -16.81 -14.44 -5.23
C LEU A 150 -17.11 -15.63 -4.28
N PRO A 151 -17.88 -16.67 -4.68
CA PRO A 151 -18.15 -17.82 -3.82
C PRO A 151 -16.87 -18.53 -3.37
N ALA A 152 -15.97 -18.86 -4.30
CA ALA A 152 -14.74 -19.57 -3.97
C ALA A 152 -13.81 -18.78 -3.03
N LEU A 153 -13.74 -17.45 -3.21
CA LEU A 153 -13.00 -16.57 -2.32
C LEU A 153 -13.60 -16.53 -0.91
N ARG A 154 -14.94 -16.46 -0.81
CA ARG A 154 -15.66 -16.48 0.46
C ARG A 154 -15.44 -17.80 1.19
N ASP A 155 -15.52 -18.92 0.48
CA ASP A 155 -15.30 -20.25 1.02
C ASP A 155 -13.88 -20.41 1.57
N GLU A 156 -12.85 -19.95 0.84
CA GLU A 156 -11.47 -19.97 1.31
C GLU A 156 -11.29 -19.16 2.61
N ILE A 157 -11.85 -17.94 2.64
CA ILE A 157 -11.77 -17.07 3.83
C ILE A 157 -12.43 -17.74 5.03
N GLN A 158 -13.63 -18.29 4.84
CA GLN A 158 -14.38 -18.98 5.89
C GLN A 158 -13.59 -20.17 6.43
N GLN A 159 -13.13 -21.06 5.56
CA GLN A 159 -12.39 -22.25 5.96
C GLN A 159 -11.10 -21.88 6.71
N SER A 160 -10.39 -20.86 6.24
CA SER A 160 -9.16 -20.41 6.88
C SER A 160 -9.40 -19.82 8.27
N LEU A 161 -10.43 -18.99 8.44
CA LEU A 161 -10.70 -18.31 9.70
C LEU A 161 -11.37 -19.23 10.73
N LEU A 162 -12.31 -20.10 10.32
CA LEU A 162 -12.92 -21.08 11.24
C LEU A 162 -11.90 -22.06 11.81
N LYS A 163 -10.84 -22.37 11.06
CA LYS A 163 -9.80 -23.28 11.50
C LYS A 163 -8.86 -22.66 12.52
N ASP A 164 -8.34 -21.47 12.22
CA ASP A 164 -7.17 -20.93 12.92
C ASP A 164 -7.42 -19.58 13.60
N GLY A 165 -8.57 -18.94 13.37
CA GLY A 165 -8.87 -17.58 13.82
C GLY A 165 -8.08 -16.51 13.05
N TRP A 166 -8.07 -15.27 13.57
CA TRP A 166 -7.22 -14.20 13.03
C TRP A 166 -5.73 -14.39 13.38
N LYS A 167 -5.03 -15.21 12.60
CA LYS A 167 -3.58 -15.40 12.69
C LYS A 167 -2.89 -15.04 11.39
N LYS A 168 -1.59 -14.70 11.50
CA LYS A 168 -0.73 -14.50 10.33
C LYS A 168 -0.73 -15.72 9.40
N THR A 169 -0.78 -16.92 9.97
CA THR A 169 -0.87 -18.19 9.22
C THR A 169 -2.17 -18.32 8.46
N SER A 170 -3.31 -17.89 9.02
CA SER A 170 -4.60 -17.88 8.33
C SER A 170 -4.54 -16.98 7.09
N ILE A 171 -4.08 -15.74 7.25
CA ILE A 171 -3.92 -14.79 6.13
C ILE A 171 -2.92 -15.27 5.08
N PHE A 172 -1.89 -16.01 5.51
CA PHE A 172 -0.92 -16.65 4.61
C PHE A 172 -1.54 -17.81 3.81
N ASN A 173 -2.46 -18.56 4.42
CA ASN A 173 -3.11 -19.72 3.81
C ASN A 173 -4.26 -19.36 2.85
N MET A 174 -4.71 -18.11 2.82
CA MET A 174 -5.67 -17.58 1.84
C MET A 174 -5.00 -17.38 0.47
N LYS A 175 -4.61 -18.48 -0.17
CA LYS A 175 -3.79 -18.51 -1.38
C LYS A 175 -4.54 -18.02 -2.62
N LEU A 176 -5.85 -18.27 -2.71
CA LEU A 176 -6.70 -17.81 -3.80
C LEU A 176 -6.95 -16.31 -3.68
N LEU A 177 -7.24 -15.80 -2.48
CA LEU A 177 -7.34 -14.36 -2.24
C LEU A 177 -6.03 -13.63 -2.55
N ASP A 178 -4.89 -14.20 -2.15
CA ASP A 178 -3.56 -13.67 -2.45
C ASP A 178 -3.30 -13.62 -3.97
N SER A 179 -3.70 -14.69 -4.69
CA SER A 179 -3.63 -14.79 -6.14
C SER A 179 -4.53 -13.78 -6.87
N ALA A 180 -5.77 -13.59 -6.43
CA ALA A 180 -6.70 -12.61 -6.97
C ALA A 180 -6.14 -11.18 -6.88
N VAL A 181 -5.57 -10.80 -5.74
CA VAL A 181 -4.95 -9.48 -5.56
C VAL A 181 -3.70 -9.34 -6.44
N LYS A 182 -2.89 -10.39 -6.54
CA LYS A 182 -1.69 -10.37 -7.40
C LYS A 182 -2.03 -10.23 -8.88
N GLU A 183 -3.09 -10.88 -9.32
CA GLU A 183 -3.58 -10.77 -10.69
C GLU A 183 -4.10 -9.36 -11.01
N ALA A 184 -4.83 -8.74 -10.08
CA ALA A 184 -5.24 -7.34 -10.23
C ALA A 184 -4.03 -6.40 -10.32
N GLN A 185 -2.96 -6.68 -9.55
CA GLN A 185 -1.71 -5.93 -9.64
C GLN A 185 -0.97 -6.16 -10.97
N ARG A 186 -1.04 -7.37 -11.54
CA ARG A 186 -0.40 -7.72 -12.83
C ARG A 186 -1.05 -6.94 -13.97
N LEU A 187 -2.38 -6.98 -14.07
CA LEU A 187 -3.12 -6.32 -15.15
C LEU A 187 -3.10 -4.80 -15.05
N LYS A 188 -3.17 -4.26 -13.83
CA LYS A 188 -3.10 -2.81 -13.59
C LYS A 188 -2.00 -2.51 -12.58
N PRO A 189 -0.73 -2.47 -13.02
CA PRO A 189 0.35 -1.99 -12.18
C PRO A 189 0.14 -0.49 -11.87
N SER A 190 0.64 -0.03 -10.73
CA SER A 190 0.52 1.38 -10.31
C SER A 190 1.28 2.37 -11.22
N SER A 191 2.13 1.87 -12.10
CA SER A 191 2.95 2.66 -13.02
C SER A 191 3.27 1.81 -14.26
N ILE A 192 3.35 2.42 -15.43
CA ILE A 192 3.82 1.76 -16.67
C ILE A 192 5.35 1.58 -16.65
N LEU A 193 6.06 2.49 -15.98
CA LEU A 193 7.50 2.40 -15.76
C LEU A 193 7.82 2.33 -14.26
N THR A 194 8.61 1.35 -13.84
CA THR A 194 9.01 1.10 -12.45
C THR A 194 10.53 1.18 -12.28
N MET A 195 11.02 0.86 -11.07
CA MET A 195 12.45 0.77 -10.75
C MET A 195 13.28 1.95 -11.26
N ARG A 196 12.88 3.17 -10.92
CA ARG A 196 13.60 4.39 -11.32
C ARG A 196 15.00 4.39 -10.73
N ARG A 197 16.04 4.54 -11.55
CA ARG A 197 17.46 4.55 -11.15
C ARG A 197 18.21 5.74 -11.72
N TYR A 198 19.29 6.11 -11.04
CA TYR A 198 20.27 7.09 -11.51
C TYR A 198 21.63 6.40 -11.57
N VAL A 199 22.25 6.42 -12.75
CA VAL A 199 23.50 5.69 -13.01
C VAL A 199 24.66 6.46 -12.39
N LEU A 200 25.29 5.88 -11.36
CA LEU A 200 26.36 6.52 -10.59
C LEU A 200 27.75 6.39 -11.25
N GLN A 201 27.93 5.37 -12.08
CA GLN A 201 29.14 5.06 -12.85
C GLN A 201 28.73 4.40 -14.17
N ASP A 202 29.57 4.51 -15.21
CA ASP A 202 29.31 3.85 -16.50
C ASP A 202 29.00 2.36 -16.29
N LEU A 203 27.90 1.89 -16.88
CA LEU A 203 27.38 0.55 -16.72
C LEU A 203 27.26 -0.12 -18.09
N GLN A 204 27.98 -1.22 -18.29
CA GLN A 204 27.79 -2.08 -19.45
C GLN A 204 26.69 -3.11 -19.16
N LEU A 205 25.63 -3.12 -19.95
CA LEU A 205 24.55 -4.11 -19.87
C LEU A 205 24.97 -5.42 -20.55
N SER A 206 24.25 -6.51 -20.28
CA SER A 206 24.52 -7.83 -20.85
C SER A 206 24.48 -7.88 -22.37
N ASN A 207 23.73 -6.98 -23.02
CA ASN A 207 23.69 -6.83 -24.47
C ASN A 207 24.80 -5.93 -25.05
N GLY A 208 25.77 -5.53 -24.22
CA GLY A 208 26.89 -4.67 -24.61
C GLY A 208 26.61 -3.17 -24.58
N LEU A 209 25.37 -2.72 -24.37
CA LEU A 209 25.03 -1.29 -24.28
C LEU A 209 25.73 -0.64 -23.08
N ILE A 210 26.47 0.45 -23.31
CA ILE A 210 27.10 1.23 -22.24
C ILE A 210 26.18 2.39 -21.86
N VAL A 211 25.60 2.31 -20.67
CA VAL A 211 24.83 3.39 -20.06
C VAL A 211 25.77 4.31 -19.29
N LYS A 212 25.83 5.58 -19.70
CA LYS A 212 26.77 6.55 -19.12
C LYS A 212 26.34 7.04 -17.74
N ARG A 213 27.34 7.34 -16.90
CA ARG A 213 27.14 8.05 -15.63
C ARG A 213 26.25 9.27 -15.82
N GLY A 214 25.31 9.45 -14.90
CA GLY A 214 24.35 10.54 -14.91
C GLY A 214 23.05 10.25 -15.66
N THR A 215 22.94 9.10 -16.32
CA THR A 215 21.71 8.67 -17.00
C THR A 215 20.63 8.28 -15.99
N ARG A 216 19.37 8.60 -16.30
CA ARG A 216 18.19 8.09 -15.57
C ARG A 216 17.63 6.89 -16.31
N LEU A 217 17.41 5.80 -15.58
CA LEU A 217 16.82 4.57 -16.11
C LEU A 217 15.49 4.29 -15.42
N ASN A 218 14.60 3.63 -16.15
CA ASN A 218 13.40 3.00 -15.61
C ASN A 218 13.26 1.63 -16.28
N VAL A 219 12.53 0.73 -15.63
CA VAL A 219 12.19 -0.59 -16.19
C VAL A 219 10.72 -0.55 -16.60
N ASP A 220 10.44 -0.98 -17.82
CA ASP A 220 9.09 -1.04 -18.36
C ASP A 220 8.35 -2.30 -17.86
N ASN A 221 7.03 -2.19 -17.68
CA ASN A 221 6.18 -3.25 -17.11
C ASN A 221 5.51 -4.16 -18.16
N GLN A 222 5.89 -4.10 -19.45
CA GLN A 222 5.32 -4.93 -20.53
C GLN A 222 5.37 -6.44 -20.25
N ARG A 223 6.37 -6.91 -19.47
CA ARG A 223 6.44 -8.32 -19.06
C ARG A 223 5.20 -8.79 -18.31
N LEU A 224 4.50 -7.91 -17.62
CA LEU A 224 3.27 -8.25 -16.91
C LEU A 224 2.14 -8.72 -17.85
N VAL A 225 2.19 -8.36 -19.13
CA VAL A 225 1.19 -8.73 -20.15
C VAL A 225 1.81 -9.50 -21.33
N ASP A 226 3.02 -10.04 -21.13
CA ASP A 226 3.72 -10.79 -22.17
C ASP A 226 3.12 -12.21 -22.34
N PRO A 227 2.60 -12.56 -23.52
CA PRO A 227 1.99 -13.86 -23.77
C PRO A 227 2.99 -15.03 -23.71
N SER A 228 4.30 -14.77 -23.77
CA SER A 228 5.32 -15.80 -23.55
C SER A 228 5.52 -16.16 -22.08
N ILE A 229 5.01 -15.33 -21.16
CA ILE A 229 5.10 -15.50 -19.70
C ILE A 229 3.75 -15.91 -19.12
N TYR A 230 2.67 -15.27 -19.59
CA TYR A 230 1.33 -15.45 -19.08
C TYR A 230 0.36 -15.90 -20.18
N ASP A 231 -0.23 -17.08 -20.02
CA ASP A 231 -1.30 -17.56 -20.92
C ASP A 231 -2.51 -16.64 -20.85
N LEU A 232 -3.06 -16.21 -21.99
CA LEU A 232 -4.17 -15.24 -22.06
C LEU A 232 -3.88 -14.00 -21.17
N PRO A 233 -2.83 -13.23 -21.48
CA PRO A 233 -2.27 -12.23 -20.57
C PRO A 233 -3.24 -11.08 -20.29
N ASP A 234 -4.18 -10.78 -21.18
CA ASP A 234 -5.15 -9.69 -21.01
C ASP A 234 -6.38 -10.10 -20.18
N ILE A 235 -6.51 -11.40 -19.85
CA ILE A 235 -7.64 -11.94 -19.08
C ILE A 235 -7.28 -11.97 -17.60
N TYR A 236 -8.15 -11.38 -16.78
CA TYR A 236 -8.10 -11.54 -15.33
C TYR A 236 -8.52 -12.95 -14.95
N ASP A 237 -7.56 -13.70 -14.40
CA ASP A 237 -7.81 -15.01 -13.80
C ASP A 237 -7.31 -15.02 -12.33
N PRO A 238 -8.22 -15.02 -11.34
CA PRO A 238 -7.83 -15.05 -9.94
C PRO A 238 -7.14 -16.36 -9.55
N TYR A 239 -7.24 -17.42 -10.36
CA TYR A 239 -6.54 -18.68 -10.15
C TYR A 239 -5.15 -18.73 -10.77
N ARG A 240 -4.72 -17.72 -11.54
CA ARG A 240 -3.45 -17.74 -12.28
C ARG A 240 -2.25 -18.06 -11.37
N PHE A 241 -2.10 -17.29 -10.31
CA PHE A 241 -1.01 -17.50 -9.34
C PHE A 241 -1.34 -18.59 -8.32
N TYR A 242 -2.62 -18.93 -8.12
CA TYR A 242 -3.02 -20.07 -7.29
C TYR A 242 -2.52 -21.39 -7.91
N SER A 243 -2.85 -21.61 -9.18
CA SER A 243 -2.45 -22.79 -9.96
C SER A 243 -0.93 -22.84 -10.18
N MET A 244 -0.27 -21.68 -10.27
CA MET A 244 1.19 -21.59 -10.35
C MET A 244 1.88 -22.25 -9.15
N ARG A 245 1.27 -22.23 -7.95
CA ARG A 245 1.87 -22.84 -6.74
C ARG A 245 2.00 -24.36 -6.83
N SER A 246 1.15 -24.99 -7.63
CA SER A 246 1.19 -26.44 -7.86
C SER A 246 2.29 -26.85 -8.85
N LYS A 247 2.86 -25.90 -9.61
CA LYS A 247 3.96 -26.17 -10.53
C LYS A 247 5.28 -26.26 -9.74
N PRO A 248 6.06 -27.35 -9.89
CA PRO A 248 7.32 -27.51 -9.18
C PRO A 248 8.23 -26.29 -9.33
N GLY A 249 8.72 -25.76 -8.21
CA GLY A 249 9.63 -24.61 -8.18
C GLY A 249 8.98 -23.23 -8.36
N GLN A 250 7.66 -23.11 -8.56
CA GLN A 250 7.01 -21.80 -8.81
C GLN A 250 6.25 -21.20 -7.62
N ASP A 251 6.07 -21.92 -6.51
CA ASP A 251 5.36 -21.40 -5.32
C ASP A 251 6.02 -20.12 -4.76
N HIS A 252 7.35 -20.04 -4.79
CA HIS A 252 8.10 -18.89 -4.27
C HIS A 252 7.88 -17.60 -5.06
N ILE A 253 7.45 -17.67 -6.33
CA ILE A 253 7.11 -16.50 -7.16
C ILE A 253 5.61 -16.25 -7.25
N ALA A 254 4.76 -17.14 -6.73
CA ALA A 254 3.31 -17.02 -6.83
C ALA A 254 2.69 -16.06 -5.80
N GLN A 255 3.35 -15.83 -4.66
CA GLN A 255 2.79 -14.97 -3.61
C GLN A 255 2.73 -13.50 -4.05
N LEU A 256 1.71 -12.76 -3.63
CA LEU A 256 1.56 -11.32 -3.89
C LEU A 256 2.84 -10.54 -3.54
N VAL A 257 3.45 -10.88 -2.40
CA VAL A 257 4.68 -10.25 -1.90
C VAL A 257 5.96 -10.66 -2.63
N SER A 258 5.89 -11.67 -3.50
CA SER A 258 7.03 -12.14 -4.27
C SER A 258 7.28 -11.24 -5.48
N THR A 259 8.54 -10.85 -5.64
CA THR A 259 9.02 -10.05 -6.76
C THR A 259 9.86 -10.91 -7.69
N SER A 260 9.74 -10.69 -8.99
CA SER A 260 10.60 -11.32 -10.00
C SER A 260 10.87 -10.34 -11.13
N PRO A 261 11.83 -10.61 -12.04
CA PRO A 261 11.97 -9.85 -13.28
C PRO A 261 10.69 -9.81 -14.13
N ASP A 262 9.82 -10.81 -13.97
CA ASP A 262 8.56 -10.94 -14.71
C ASP A 262 7.37 -10.27 -14.01
N HIS A 263 7.47 -10.03 -12.69
CA HIS A 263 6.42 -9.38 -11.90
C HIS A 263 7.00 -8.28 -11.01
N LEU A 264 6.97 -7.04 -11.50
CA LEU A 264 7.58 -5.87 -10.87
C LEU A 264 6.59 -4.99 -10.08
N GLY A 265 5.43 -5.52 -9.69
CA GLY A 265 4.39 -4.75 -8.99
C GLY A 265 4.85 -4.09 -7.70
N PHE A 266 5.83 -4.68 -7.01
CA PHE A 266 6.52 -4.12 -5.85
C PHE A 266 7.98 -3.71 -6.13
N GLY A 267 8.37 -3.58 -7.40
CA GLY A 267 9.78 -3.50 -7.80
C GLY A 267 10.52 -4.83 -7.61
N HIS A 268 11.83 -4.83 -7.78
CA HIS A 268 12.65 -6.04 -7.64
C HIS A 268 14.08 -5.71 -7.15
N GLY A 269 14.75 -6.72 -6.58
CA GLY A 269 16.10 -6.62 -6.02
C GLY A 269 16.17 -5.90 -4.67
N GLU A 270 17.34 -5.32 -4.37
CA GLU A 270 17.65 -4.61 -3.12
C GLU A 270 16.68 -3.45 -2.81
N HIS A 271 16.10 -2.86 -3.85
CA HIS A 271 15.12 -1.77 -3.73
C HIS A 271 13.69 -2.23 -3.99
N SER A 272 13.39 -3.52 -3.77
CA SER A 272 12.01 -4.00 -3.69
C SER A 272 11.26 -3.27 -2.57
N CYS A 273 9.94 -3.09 -2.73
CA CYS A 273 9.13 -2.34 -1.80
C CYS A 273 9.23 -2.94 -0.39
N PRO A 274 9.69 -2.17 0.62
CA PRO A 274 9.79 -2.66 1.99
C PRO A 274 8.41 -2.88 2.61
N GLY A 275 7.41 -2.10 2.18
CA GLY A 275 6.02 -2.18 2.67
C GLY A 275 5.17 -3.28 2.04
N ARG A 276 5.70 -4.13 1.15
CA ARG A 276 4.88 -5.11 0.40
C ARG A 276 4.12 -6.10 1.29
N PHE A 277 4.75 -6.56 2.38
CA PHE A 277 4.11 -7.47 3.34
C PHE A 277 2.99 -6.79 4.12
N PHE A 278 3.23 -5.54 4.50
CA PHE A 278 2.22 -4.72 5.17
C PHE A 278 1.01 -4.50 4.25
N ALA A 279 1.24 -4.03 3.01
CA ALA A 279 0.17 -3.78 2.04
C ALA A 279 -0.61 -5.07 1.70
N ALA A 280 0.07 -6.19 1.48
CA ALA A 280 -0.58 -7.47 1.21
C ALA A 280 -1.50 -7.91 2.34
N ASN A 281 -1.05 -7.80 3.60
CA ASN A 281 -1.88 -8.16 4.75
C ASN A 281 -3.03 -7.17 4.95
N GLU A 282 -2.78 -5.87 4.81
CA GLU A 282 -3.81 -4.84 4.91
C GLU A 282 -4.93 -5.04 3.89
N ILE A 283 -4.59 -5.32 2.63
CA ILE A 283 -5.57 -5.58 1.56
C ILE A 283 -6.34 -6.86 1.84
N LYS A 284 -5.66 -7.95 2.22
CA LYS A 284 -6.34 -9.22 2.51
C LYS A 284 -7.30 -9.10 3.69
N VAL A 285 -6.91 -8.43 4.78
CA VAL A 285 -7.81 -8.17 5.91
C VAL A 285 -9.02 -7.33 5.47
N ALA A 286 -8.79 -6.27 4.69
CA ALA A 286 -9.89 -5.46 4.17
C ALA A 286 -10.83 -6.27 3.27
N LEU A 287 -10.30 -7.08 2.37
CA LEU A 287 -11.07 -7.95 1.48
C LEU A 287 -11.83 -9.04 2.24
N CYS A 288 -11.27 -9.63 3.30
CA CYS A 288 -12.00 -10.57 4.16
C CYS A 288 -13.28 -9.93 4.70
N HIS A 289 -13.19 -8.72 5.25
CA HIS A 289 -14.36 -8.01 5.73
C HIS A 289 -15.34 -7.65 4.62
N ILE A 290 -14.85 -7.23 3.45
CA ILE A 290 -15.70 -6.85 2.31
C ILE A 290 -16.43 -8.08 1.74
N LEU A 291 -15.71 -9.16 1.45
CA LEU A 291 -16.23 -10.40 0.87
C LEU A 291 -17.23 -11.11 1.79
N VAL A 292 -16.93 -11.20 3.08
CA VAL A 292 -17.78 -11.93 4.03
C VAL A 292 -18.99 -11.10 4.44
N LYS A 293 -18.82 -9.80 4.74
CA LYS A 293 -19.89 -8.97 5.32
C LYS A 293 -20.75 -8.26 4.27
N TYR A 294 -20.32 -8.17 3.01
CA TYR A 294 -21.02 -7.40 1.98
C TYR A 294 -21.16 -8.15 0.65
N ASP A 295 -22.24 -7.84 -0.05
CA ASP A 295 -22.37 -8.03 -1.50
C ASP A 295 -22.03 -6.70 -2.17
N TRP A 296 -21.31 -6.75 -3.28
CA TRP A 296 -21.13 -5.57 -4.12
C TRP A 296 -21.24 -5.91 -5.61
N LYS A 297 -21.57 -4.89 -6.39
CA LYS A 297 -21.50 -4.92 -7.85
C LYS A 297 -21.15 -3.54 -8.38
N LEU A 298 -20.64 -3.49 -9.59
CA LEU A 298 -20.44 -2.22 -10.30
C LEU A 298 -21.79 -1.58 -10.61
N ALA A 299 -21.88 -0.25 -10.48
CA ALA A 299 -23.05 0.49 -10.92
C ALA A 299 -23.20 0.40 -12.45
N PRO A 300 -24.44 0.41 -12.98
CA PRO A 300 -24.64 0.44 -14.43
C PRO A 300 -23.89 1.61 -15.08
N PHE A 301 -23.20 1.35 -16.19
CA PHE A 301 -22.44 2.34 -16.97
C PHE A 301 -21.28 3.03 -16.24
N THR A 302 -20.85 2.50 -15.08
CA THR A 302 -19.69 3.06 -14.38
C THR A 302 -18.41 2.92 -15.21
N ASN A 303 -17.56 3.94 -15.18
CA ASN A 303 -16.25 3.86 -15.81
C ASN A 303 -15.27 3.06 -14.94
N THR A 304 -14.69 2.01 -15.51
CA THR A 304 -13.65 1.18 -14.87
C THR A 304 -12.26 1.38 -15.46
N ASP A 305 -12.12 2.19 -16.51
CA ASP A 305 -10.86 2.39 -17.22
C ASP A 305 -9.84 3.12 -16.33
N PRO A 306 -8.62 2.59 -16.19
CA PRO A 306 -7.60 3.24 -15.38
C PRO A 306 -7.27 4.66 -15.86
N GLU A 307 -7.18 5.60 -14.93
CA GLU A 307 -6.73 6.95 -15.23
C GLU A 307 -5.20 6.97 -15.28
N THR A 308 -4.64 7.09 -16.49
CA THR A 308 -3.20 7.15 -16.70
C THR A 308 -2.74 8.60 -16.92
N LYS A 309 -1.82 9.07 -16.07
CA LYS A 309 -1.19 10.41 -16.16
C LYS A 309 0.31 10.29 -16.12
N GLY A 310 0.96 10.58 -17.25
CA GLY A 310 2.39 10.36 -17.41
C GLY A 310 2.71 8.87 -17.23
N MET A 311 3.57 8.53 -16.27
CA MET A 311 3.90 7.13 -15.97
C MET A 311 2.93 6.45 -14.98
N ILE A 312 2.12 7.21 -14.26
CA ILE A 312 1.30 6.66 -13.16
C ILE A 312 -0.04 6.22 -13.74
N SER A 313 -0.48 5.01 -13.39
CA SER A 313 -1.81 4.49 -13.71
C SER A 313 -2.56 4.22 -12.41
N LYS A 314 -3.78 4.74 -12.30
CA LYS A 314 -4.65 4.57 -11.12
C LYS A 314 -5.95 3.90 -11.52
N ALA A 315 -6.53 3.11 -10.63
CA ALA A 315 -7.91 2.67 -10.77
C ALA A 315 -8.83 3.89 -10.96
N SER A 316 -9.88 3.73 -11.78
CA SER A 316 -10.79 4.83 -12.13
C SER A 316 -11.36 5.51 -10.88
N PRO A 317 -11.12 6.81 -10.66
CA PRO A 317 -11.74 7.53 -9.54
C PRO A 317 -13.25 7.71 -9.74
N ALA A 318 -13.76 7.45 -10.94
CA ALA A 318 -15.17 7.53 -11.31
C ALA A 318 -15.91 6.19 -11.17
N THR A 319 -15.25 5.12 -10.69
CA THR A 319 -15.93 3.85 -10.45
C THR A 319 -16.91 3.98 -9.29
N GLU A 320 -18.19 3.78 -9.59
CA GLU A 320 -19.26 3.65 -8.61
C GLU A 320 -19.54 2.17 -8.33
N ILE A 321 -19.49 1.81 -7.04
CA ILE A 321 -19.73 0.44 -6.56
C ILE A 321 -20.97 0.47 -5.66
N LEU A 322 -21.97 -0.34 -6.00
CA LEU A 322 -23.16 -0.54 -5.19
C LEU A 322 -22.87 -1.62 -4.15
N ILE A 323 -23.00 -1.28 -2.88
CA ILE A 323 -22.65 -2.17 -1.76
C ILE A 323 -23.87 -2.39 -0.87
N ARG A 324 -24.11 -3.64 -0.47
CA ARG A 324 -25.16 -4.03 0.47
C ARG A 324 -24.59 -4.96 1.53
N ARG A 325 -24.88 -4.70 2.81
CA ARG A 325 -24.52 -5.63 3.90
C ARG A 325 -25.28 -6.95 3.74
N ARG A 326 -24.58 -8.08 3.87
CA ARG A 326 -25.20 -9.41 3.86
C ARG A 326 -26.01 -9.63 5.14
N ARG A 327 -27.16 -10.30 5.00
CA ARG A 327 -28.06 -10.60 6.13
C ARG A 327 -27.61 -11.83 6.92
N SER A 328 -27.10 -12.84 6.23
CA SER A 328 -26.45 -14.00 6.82
C SER A 328 -24.96 -13.97 6.48
N MET A 329 -24.13 -14.21 7.48
CA MET A 329 -22.70 -14.40 7.33
C MET A 329 -22.39 -15.81 7.79
N ASP A 330 -21.64 -16.54 6.99
CA ASP A 330 -21.27 -17.93 7.29
C ASP A 330 -20.21 -18.01 8.41
N VAL A 331 -19.54 -16.88 8.68
CA VAL A 331 -18.61 -16.66 9.78
C VAL A 331 -18.81 -15.25 10.35
N ASP A 332 -18.94 -15.14 11.68
CA ASP A 332 -18.83 -13.86 12.35
C ASP A 332 -17.35 -13.51 12.55
N LEU A 333 -16.83 -12.64 11.67
CA LEU A 333 -15.42 -12.22 11.72
C LEU A 333 -15.04 -11.51 13.01
N ASP A 334 -16.00 -11.00 13.78
CA ASP A 334 -15.74 -10.27 15.02
C ASP A 334 -15.65 -11.22 16.24
N SER A 335 -16.05 -12.49 16.09
CA SER A 335 -16.06 -13.51 17.15
C SER A 335 -15.00 -14.61 17.01
N VAL A 336 -14.20 -14.56 15.94
CA VAL A 336 -13.27 -15.63 15.51
C VAL A 336 -11.81 -15.28 15.76
#